data_AF-A0A7S4K715-F1
#
_entry.id   AF-A0A7S4K715-F1
#
_cell.length_a   1.000
_cell.length_b   1.000
_cell.length_c   1.000
_cell.angle_alpha   90.00
_cell.angle_beta   90.00
_cell.angle_gamma   90.00
#
_symmetry.space_group_name_H-M   'P 1'
#
loop_
_entity.id
_entity.type
_entity.pdbx_description
1 polymer ?
#
loop_
_entity_poly.entity_id
_entity_poly.type
_entity_poly.pdbx_seq_one_letter_code
_entity_poly.pdbx_strand_id
1 'polypeptide(L)'
;MRHRFFLALNALISFVSAFQPNYFEKRFLSAFRVELTPSALSLSRETPESDADILVASRQEFLRSALASSAAGATTVLLPQDAASAFEGGVGGLGKTKPETGVVFRDPDATCADPGPGGDVTNELLSPDGTPALVTFNAPWPMLRSSISVESRDLANPETAFVQVAKLPKGKGASDLPKSFFEDAIFGQKGKFGAYGAPSDIKIKKTDSGSASGSSLYMGSFTTLTPAMRESERQAFISASVVGDGVFMLVTGSTATRFRKLEKDLRKVAESFSVVAAPKTELRSSS
;
A
#
# COMPACT_ATOMS: atom_id res chain seq x y z
N MET A 1 63.25 9.03 24.68
CA MET A 1 62.15 9.96 24.35
C MET A 1 62.39 10.49 22.94
N ARG A 2 61.35 10.59 22.12
CA ARG A 2 61.36 11.02 20.70
C ARG A 2 61.96 10.01 19.71
N HIS A 3 61.24 8.92 19.37
CA HIS A 3 61.28 8.29 18.03
C HIS A 3 60.33 7.08 17.87
N ARG A 4 59.15 7.06 18.51
CA ARG A 4 58.11 6.04 18.29
C ARG A 4 56.69 6.60 18.47
N PHE A 5 56.40 7.71 17.80
CA PHE A 5 55.07 8.34 17.83
C PHE A 5 54.66 8.95 16.47
N PHE A 6 55.15 8.37 15.37
CA PHE A 6 54.92 8.89 14.01
C PHE A 6 54.53 7.82 12.99
N LEU A 7 53.79 6.79 13.44
CA LEU A 7 53.29 5.70 12.58
C LEU A 7 51.83 5.30 12.90
N ALA A 8 51.06 6.15 13.59
CA ALA A 8 49.65 5.91 13.90
C ALA A 8 48.76 7.14 13.64
N LEU A 9 49.09 7.94 12.62
CA LEU A 9 48.28 9.08 12.20
C LEU A 9 48.32 9.31 10.68
N ASN A 10 48.29 8.23 9.90
CA ASN A 10 48.11 8.26 8.43
C ASN A 10 47.26 7.08 7.91
N ALA A 11 46.38 6.54 8.77
CA ALA A 11 45.36 5.56 8.41
C ALA A 11 43.93 6.06 8.72
N LEU A 12 43.76 7.39 8.76
CA LEU A 12 42.47 8.05 9.00
C LEU A 12 42.29 9.29 8.11
N ILE A 13 42.80 9.27 6.88
CA ILE A 13 42.44 10.21 5.79
C ILE A 13 42.49 9.45 4.46
N SER A 14 41.61 8.46 4.30
CA SER A 14 41.31 7.82 2.99
C SER A 14 39.82 7.46 2.85
N PHE A 15 38.92 8.15 3.57
CA PHE A 15 37.48 7.86 3.49
C PHE A 15 36.59 9.11 3.34
N VAL A 16 37.16 10.24 2.87
CA VAL A 16 36.39 11.45 2.53
C VAL A 16 36.98 12.06 1.26
N SER A 17 36.77 11.41 0.11
CA SER A 17 36.93 12.03 -1.22
C SER A 17 36.27 11.18 -2.31
N ALA A 18 34.97 10.95 -2.20
CA ALA A 18 34.13 10.46 -3.30
C ALA A 18 32.80 11.22 -3.31
N PHE A 19 32.88 12.55 -3.21
CA PHE A 19 31.78 13.44 -3.54
C PHE A 19 31.89 13.75 -5.04
N GLN A 20 31.03 13.12 -5.84
CA GLN A 20 30.82 13.45 -7.25
C GLN A 20 29.94 14.70 -7.33
N PRO A 21 30.41 15.85 -7.85
CA PRO A 21 29.58 17.01 -8.09
C PRO A 21 29.44 17.18 -9.60
N ASN A 22 28.46 16.55 -10.24
CA ASN A 22 28.09 16.87 -11.64
C ASN A 22 26.84 16.06 -12.03
N TYR A 23 25.63 16.54 -11.73
CA TYR A 23 24.42 16.24 -12.52
C TYR A 23 23.30 17.20 -12.11
N PHE A 24 23.49 18.49 -12.37
CA PHE A 24 22.41 19.46 -12.34
C PHE A 24 22.71 20.61 -13.29
N GLU A 25 22.57 20.36 -14.59
CA GLU A 25 22.20 21.35 -15.60
C GLU A 25 22.12 20.68 -16.98
N LYS A 26 21.22 21.18 -17.83
CA LYS A 26 20.98 20.79 -19.23
C LYS A 26 20.09 19.57 -19.48
N ARG A 27 18.79 19.72 -19.20
CA ARG A 27 17.71 19.36 -20.15
C ARG A 27 16.48 20.25 -19.91
N PHE A 28 16.64 21.53 -20.20
CA PHE A 28 15.52 22.41 -20.51
C PHE A 28 15.79 22.97 -21.92
N LEU A 29 14.75 22.94 -22.76
CA LEU A 29 14.67 23.45 -24.15
C LEU A 29 15.11 22.49 -25.27
N SER A 30 14.12 21.79 -25.84
CA SER A 30 14.04 21.17 -27.18
C SER A 30 13.12 19.93 -27.03
N ALA A 31 11.96 19.78 -27.64
CA ALA A 31 11.33 20.45 -28.76
C ALA A 31 9.82 20.17 -28.68
N PHE A 32 8.99 21.18 -28.86
CA PHE A 32 7.59 21.00 -29.31
C PHE A 32 7.25 22.22 -30.16
N ARG A 33 7.60 22.14 -31.46
CA ARG A 33 7.11 23.01 -32.50
C ARG A 33 5.97 22.26 -33.18
N VAL A 34 4.74 22.54 -32.75
CA VAL A 34 3.53 22.08 -33.46
C VAL A 34 3.14 23.21 -34.41
N GLU A 35 3.31 22.95 -35.70
CA GLU A 35 2.78 23.80 -36.76
C GLU A 35 1.25 23.66 -36.77
N LEU A 36 0.57 24.79 -36.59
CA LEU A 36 -0.86 24.93 -36.81
C LEU A 36 -1.07 25.32 -38.28
N THR A 37 -1.65 24.42 -39.06
CA THR A 37 -2.22 24.74 -40.37
C THR A 37 -3.72 25.00 -40.22
N PRO A 38 -4.24 26.14 -40.71
CA PRO A 38 -5.67 26.37 -40.79
C PRO A 38 -6.17 25.99 -42.19
N SER A 39 -7.13 25.07 -42.26
CA SER A 39 -7.94 24.87 -43.49
C SER A 39 -9.41 24.94 -43.13
N ALA A 40 -10.04 25.93 -43.77
CA ALA A 40 -11.44 26.28 -43.68
C ALA A 40 -12.32 25.45 -44.65
N LEU A 41 -13.64 25.67 -44.51
CA LEU A 41 -14.75 25.37 -45.44
C LEU A 41 -15.25 23.91 -45.41
N SER A 42 -16.54 23.60 -45.48
CA SER A 42 -17.75 24.39 -45.77
C SER A 42 -19.01 23.61 -45.32
N LEU A 43 -20.08 24.35 -45.05
CA LEU A 43 -21.46 23.89 -44.94
C LEU A 43 -21.90 23.04 -46.14
N SER A 44 -22.69 21.99 -45.86
CA SER A 44 -23.83 21.57 -46.70
C SER A 44 -24.94 21.01 -45.81
N ARG A 45 -26.11 21.63 -45.96
CA ARG A 45 -27.42 21.33 -45.36
C ARG A 45 -28.16 20.40 -46.31
N GLU A 46 -28.65 19.25 -45.87
CA GLU A 46 -29.82 18.56 -46.45
C GLU A 46 -30.54 17.73 -45.37
N THR A 47 -31.85 17.96 -45.26
CA THR A 47 -32.89 17.12 -44.64
C THR A 47 -33.71 16.54 -45.80
N PRO A 48 -34.29 15.32 -45.74
CA PRO A 48 -35.60 15.17 -45.09
C PRO A 48 -35.90 13.80 -44.43
N GLU A 49 -36.87 13.87 -43.50
CA GLU A 49 -37.96 12.94 -43.14
C GLU A 49 -37.76 11.42 -43.19
N SER A 50 -38.02 10.75 -42.06
CA SER A 50 -39.13 9.79 -41.96
C SER A 50 -39.38 9.37 -40.50
N ASP A 51 -40.67 9.30 -40.17
CA ASP A 51 -41.26 8.93 -38.90
C ASP A 51 -40.98 7.47 -38.51
N ALA A 52 -40.69 7.25 -37.22
CA ALA A 52 -41.07 6.03 -36.50
C ALA A 52 -41.08 6.32 -34.99
N ASP A 53 -42.27 6.15 -34.40
CA ASP A 53 -42.61 6.39 -33.00
C ASP A 53 -41.64 5.77 -31.99
N ILE A 54 -41.06 6.60 -31.12
CA ILE A 54 -40.45 6.16 -29.87
C ILE A 54 -41.19 6.85 -28.73
N LEU A 55 -41.91 6.04 -27.96
CA LEU A 55 -42.57 6.41 -26.71
C LEU A 55 -41.57 7.08 -25.76
N VAL A 56 -41.67 8.41 -25.63
CA VAL A 56 -40.99 9.17 -24.59
C VAL A 56 -41.79 9.02 -23.30
N ALA A 57 -41.53 7.95 -22.55
CA ALA A 57 -42.01 7.85 -21.17
C ALA A 57 -41.29 8.94 -20.35
N SER A 58 -42.05 9.91 -19.84
CA SER A 58 -41.48 11.03 -19.10
C SER A 58 -40.84 10.51 -17.79
N ARG A 59 -39.63 11.00 -17.51
CA ARG A 59 -38.84 10.68 -16.30
C ARG A 59 -39.56 10.99 -14.98
N GLN A 60 -40.68 11.72 -15.03
CA GLN A 60 -41.54 12.05 -13.90
C GLN A 60 -42.50 10.91 -13.51
N GLU A 61 -42.83 10.00 -14.43
CA GLU A 61 -43.68 8.84 -14.12
C GLU A 61 -42.91 7.72 -13.40
N PHE A 62 -41.61 7.56 -13.69
CA PHE A 62 -40.74 6.61 -12.99
C PHE A 62 -40.53 6.98 -11.51
N LEU A 63 -40.50 8.28 -11.18
CA LEU A 63 -40.36 8.72 -9.78
C LEU A 63 -41.65 8.61 -8.98
N ARG A 64 -42.82 8.50 -9.64
CA ARG A 64 -44.11 8.35 -8.97
C ARG A 64 -44.45 6.89 -8.63
N SER A 65 -43.91 5.91 -9.36
CA SER A 65 -44.14 4.48 -9.06
C SER A 65 -43.29 3.95 -7.89
N ALA A 66 -42.26 4.67 -7.46
CA ALA A 66 -41.38 4.25 -6.36
C ALA A 66 -41.85 4.65 -4.95
N LEU A 67 -42.97 5.38 -4.81
CA LEU A 67 -43.48 5.85 -3.51
C LEU A 67 -44.79 5.20 -3.05
N ALA A 68 -45.33 4.23 -3.80
CA ALA A 68 -46.57 3.54 -3.43
C ALA A 68 -46.31 2.09 -2.99
N SER A 69 -45.49 1.89 -1.95
CA SER A 69 -45.42 0.64 -1.17
C SER A 69 -44.73 0.89 0.17
N SER A 70 -45.39 1.60 1.09
CA SER A 70 -44.99 1.58 2.51
C SER A 70 -46.22 1.71 3.41
N ALA A 71 -46.83 0.57 3.71
CA ALA A 71 -47.70 0.43 4.86
C ALA A 71 -47.60 -1.01 5.38
N ALA A 72 -46.92 -1.15 6.53
CA ALA A 72 -46.94 -2.24 7.52
C ALA A 72 -45.58 -2.92 7.74
N GLY A 73 -45.10 -2.86 8.99
CA GLY A 73 -44.09 -3.77 9.52
C GLY A 73 -42.85 -3.08 10.07
N ALA A 74 -42.92 -2.65 11.33
CA ALA A 74 -41.78 -2.22 12.11
C ALA A 74 -40.81 -3.39 12.39
N THR A 75 -39.51 -3.20 12.14
CA THR A 75 -38.41 -3.72 12.97
C THR A 75 -37.18 -2.87 12.65
N THR A 76 -36.85 -1.91 13.51
CA THR A 76 -35.63 -1.13 13.40
C THR A 76 -34.45 -2.02 13.83
N VAL A 77 -33.85 -2.73 12.88
CA VAL A 77 -32.54 -3.35 13.08
C VAL A 77 -31.52 -2.21 13.01
N LEU A 78 -31.07 -1.74 14.17
CA LEU A 78 -29.90 -0.88 14.32
C LEU A 78 -28.66 -1.69 13.91
N LEU A 79 -28.37 -1.69 12.61
CA LEU A 79 -27.03 -2.03 12.13
C LEU A 79 -26.10 -0.87 12.52
N PRO A 80 -24.92 -1.12 13.09
CA PRO A 80 -23.92 -0.07 13.23
C PRO A 80 -23.57 0.43 11.83
N GLN A 81 -23.92 1.69 11.55
CA GLN A 81 -23.33 2.43 10.44
C GLN A 81 -21.87 2.64 10.80
N ASP A 82 -21.00 1.77 10.32
CA ASP A 82 -19.59 2.12 10.18
C ASP A 82 -19.53 3.39 9.34
N ALA A 83 -19.09 4.48 9.96
CA ALA A 83 -18.94 5.75 9.29
C ALA A 83 -17.99 5.56 8.11
N ALA A 84 -18.53 5.65 6.89
CA ALA A 84 -17.76 5.66 5.66
C ALA A 84 -16.85 6.90 5.68
N SER A 85 -15.63 6.72 6.18
CA SER A 85 -14.58 7.72 6.08
C SER A 85 -14.17 7.81 4.61
N ALA A 86 -14.50 8.95 3.98
CA ALA A 86 -14.04 9.27 2.63
C ALA A 86 -12.51 9.17 2.60
N PHE A 87 -12.01 8.24 1.77
CA PHE A 87 -10.58 8.07 1.57
C PHE A 87 -10.07 9.24 0.73
N GLU A 88 -9.07 9.94 1.24
CA GLU A 88 -8.44 11.09 0.59
C GLU A 88 -7.49 10.64 -0.53
N GLY A 89 -8.05 9.95 -1.52
CA GLY A 89 -7.40 9.70 -2.79
C GLY A 89 -7.70 10.87 -3.73
N GLY A 90 -6.72 11.74 -3.97
CA GLY A 90 -6.84 12.95 -4.79
C GLY A 90 -7.68 12.84 -6.08
N VAL A 91 -8.25 14.00 -6.45
CA VAL A 91 -9.17 14.33 -7.55
C VAL A 91 -9.85 13.14 -8.25
N GLY A 92 -11.10 12.89 -7.86
CA GLY A 92 -11.98 11.90 -8.48
C GLY A 92 -12.28 10.69 -7.60
N GLY A 93 -12.50 10.87 -6.29
CA GLY A 93 -12.83 9.82 -5.31
C GLY A 93 -14.06 8.93 -5.61
N LEU A 94 -14.63 8.99 -6.81
CA LEU A 94 -15.57 7.98 -7.31
C LEU A 94 -14.80 6.74 -7.77
N GLY A 95 -14.90 5.65 -7.02
CA GLY A 95 -14.51 4.31 -7.45
C GLY A 95 -13.28 3.70 -6.74
N LYS A 96 -12.66 4.40 -5.80
CA LYS A 96 -11.56 3.84 -5.00
C LYS A 96 -12.12 3.21 -3.72
N THR A 97 -12.01 1.90 -3.58
CA THR A 97 -12.30 1.22 -2.31
C THR A 97 -11.16 1.49 -1.33
N LYS A 98 -11.50 1.96 -0.13
CA LYS A 98 -10.53 2.12 0.96
C LYS A 98 -9.96 0.73 1.32
N PRO A 99 -8.63 0.54 1.32
CA PRO A 99 -8.06 -0.74 1.68
C PRO A 99 -8.22 -1.01 3.18
N GLU A 100 -8.59 -2.25 3.51
CA GLU A 100 -8.67 -2.76 4.88
C GLU A 100 -7.30 -3.33 5.26
N THR A 101 -6.45 -2.50 5.89
CA THR A 101 -5.08 -2.88 6.28
C THR A 101 -5.02 -3.70 7.57
N GLY A 102 -6.09 -3.68 8.37
CA GLY A 102 -6.15 -4.27 9.71
C GLY A 102 -5.21 -3.62 10.74
N VAL A 103 -4.47 -2.57 10.35
CA VAL A 103 -3.56 -1.85 11.24
C VAL A 103 -4.37 -1.06 12.26
N VAL A 104 -4.10 -1.33 13.53
CA VAL A 104 -4.63 -0.56 14.66
C VAL A 104 -3.44 -0.17 15.52
N PHE A 105 -3.18 1.14 15.67
CA PHE A 105 -2.13 1.63 16.55
C PHE A 105 -2.56 1.45 18.01
N ARG A 106 -1.62 1.08 18.89
CA ARG A 106 -1.89 0.97 20.34
C ARG A 106 -2.27 2.34 20.93
N ASP A 107 -1.59 3.38 20.48
CA ASP A 107 -1.88 4.77 20.80
C ASP A 107 -2.27 5.48 19.50
N PRO A 108 -3.52 5.94 19.35
CA PRO A 108 -3.99 6.61 18.13
C PRO A 108 -3.34 7.99 17.91
N ASP A 109 -2.83 8.61 18.98
CA ASP A 109 -2.16 9.91 18.94
C ASP A 109 -0.66 9.77 18.73
N ALA A 110 -0.12 8.56 18.86
CA ALA A 110 1.25 8.25 18.48
C ALA A 110 1.40 8.38 16.97
N THR A 111 1.86 9.54 16.52
CA THR A 111 2.27 9.72 15.14
C THR A 111 3.44 8.80 14.83
N CYS A 112 3.37 8.06 13.72
CA CYS A 112 4.55 7.42 13.15
C CYS A 112 5.57 8.53 12.89
N ALA A 113 6.59 8.65 13.74
CA ALA A 113 7.67 9.60 13.53
C ALA A 113 8.28 9.27 12.16
N ASP A 114 8.41 10.27 11.29
CA ASP A 114 9.10 10.09 10.02
C ASP A 114 10.58 9.94 10.34
N PRO A 115 11.17 8.74 10.23
CA PRO A 115 12.58 8.55 10.56
C PRO A 115 13.49 9.17 9.48
N GLY A 116 12.90 9.77 8.44
CA GLY A 116 13.59 10.18 7.22
C GLY A 116 13.86 9.00 6.29
N PRO A 117 14.34 9.27 5.07
CA PRO A 117 14.71 8.20 4.13
C PRO A 117 15.84 7.33 4.69
N GLY A 118 15.67 6.00 4.66
CA GLY A 118 16.70 5.04 5.10
C GLY A 118 16.68 4.68 6.58
N GLY A 119 15.72 5.20 7.35
CA GLY A 119 15.58 4.92 8.76
C GLY A 119 14.79 3.66 9.10
N ASP A 120 14.91 3.23 10.35
CA ASP A 120 14.07 2.18 10.90
C ASP A 120 12.71 2.75 11.28
N VAL A 121 11.66 2.08 10.82
CA VAL A 121 10.26 2.39 11.09
C VAL A 121 9.83 1.51 12.25
N THR A 122 9.42 2.12 13.35
CA THR A 122 8.97 1.42 14.55
C THR A 122 7.60 1.91 14.96
N ASN A 123 6.64 0.99 15.15
CA ASN A 123 5.28 1.30 15.59
C ASN A 123 4.77 0.23 16.55
N GLU A 124 3.97 0.64 17.53
CA GLU A 124 3.21 -0.29 18.39
C GLU A 124 1.82 -0.50 17.82
N LEU A 125 1.54 -1.72 17.39
CA LEU A 125 0.28 -2.12 16.78
C LEU A 125 -0.45 -3.13 17.67
N LEU A 126 -1.77 -3.22 17.51
CA LEU A 126 -2.60 -4.23 18.15
C LEU A 126 -2.84 -5.40 17.21
N SER A 127 -2.65 -6.61 17.71
CA SER A 127 -3.18 -7.83 17.12
C SER A 127 -4.71 -7.85 17.20
N PRO A 128 -5.43 -8.62 16.35
CA PRO A 128 -6.89 -8.73 16.40
C PRO A 128 -7.48 -9.22 17.73
N ASP A 129 -6.68 -9.82 18.61
CA ASP A 129 -7.06 -10.18 20.00
C ASP A 129 -6.77 -9.06 21.02
N GLY A 130 -6.26 -7.91 20.58
CA GLY A 130 -5.84 -6.80 21.42
C GLY A 130 -4.41 -6.91 21.98
N THR A 131 -3.67 -7.98 21.65
CA THR A 131 -2.28 -8.12 22.11
C THR A 131 -1.39 -7.05 21.45
N PRO A 132 -0.68 -6.22 22.23
CA PRO A 132 0.25 -5.25 21.67
C PRO A 132 1.50 -5.92 21.10
N ALA A 133 1.91 -5.46 19.92
CA ALA A 133 3.10 -5.91 19.22
C ALA A 133 3.93 -4.70 18.75
N LEU A 134 5.23 -4.75 19.02
CA LEU A 134 6.20 -3.81 18.47
C LEU A 134 6.61 -4.29 17.08
N VAL A 135 6.27 -3.50 16.07
CA VAL A 135 6.57 -3.76 14.65
C VAL A 135 7.72 -2.87 14.22
N THR A 136 8.77 -3.46 13.66
CA THR A 136 9.94 -2.74 13.15
C THR A 136 10.35 -3.24 11.77
N PHE A 137 10.77 -2.32 10.89
CA PHE A 137 11.44 -2.65 9.62
C PHE A 137 12.24 -1.45 9.12
N ASN A 138 13.23 -1.69 8.27
CA ASN A 138 13.97 -0.63 7.58
C ASN A 138 13.22 -0.17 6.32
N ALA A 139 13.11 1.14 6.11
CA ALA A 139 12.46 1.70 4.93
C ALA A 139 13.35 2.73 4.23
N PRO A 140 13.77 2.50 2.97
CA PRO A 140 14.62 3.44 2.24
C PRO A 140 13.86 4.68 1.76
N TRP A 141 12.53 4.67 1.77
CA TRP A 141 11.69 5.76 1.25
C TRP A 141 10.97 6.49 2.39
N PRO A 142 10.56 7.75 2.19
CA PRO A 142 9.82 8.50 3.20
C PRO A 142 8.52 7.78 3.60
N MET A 143 8.16 7.94 4.87
CA MET A 143 6.88 7.45 5.40
C MET A 143 5.73 8.33 4.90
N LEU A 144 4.65 7.70 4.46
CA LEU A 144 3.40 8.39 4.19
C LEU A 144 2.67 8.60 5.52
N ARG A 145 2.38 9.87 5.85
CA ARG A 145 1.58 10.19 7.03
C ARG A 145 0.13 9.80 6.76
N SER A 146 -0.29 8.64 7.25
CA SER A 146 -1.69 8.24 7.29
C SER A 146 -2.03 7.68 8.66
N SER A 147 -3.22 7.99 9.16
CA SER A 147 -3.71 7.50 10.46
C SER A 147 -4.17 6.04 10.43
N ILE A 148 -4.18 5.41 9.24
CA ILE A 148 -4.82 4.11 9.01
C ILE A 148 -3.84 3.02 8.53
N SER A 149 -2.58 3.37 8.28
CA SER A 149 -1.61 2.41 7.76
C SER A 149 -0.17 2.82 8.03
N VAL A 150 0.69 1.84 8.22
CA VAL A 150 2.15 2.04 8.19
C VAL A 150 2.61 1.80 6.75
N GLU A 151 2.95 2.88 6.02
CA GLU A 151 3.38 2.81 4.62
C GLU A 151 4.57 3.75 4.35
N SER A 152 5.54 3.24 3.61
CA SER A 152 6.66 3.96 3.02
C SER A 152 6.61 3.83 1.50
N ARG A 153 6.89 4.90 0.77
CA ARG A 153 6.76 4.92 -0.69
C ARG A 153 7.82 5.81 -1.34
N ASP A 154 8.39 5.33 -2.44
CA ASP A 154 9.12 6.18 -3.37
C ASP A 154 8.12 7.09 -4.11
N LEU A 155 8.23 8.40 -3.96
CA LEU A 155 7.30 9.33 -4.61
C LEU A 155 7.56 9.47 -6.12
N ALA A 156 8.77 9.11 -6.59
CA ALA A 156 9.15 9.19 -8.00
C ALA A 156 8.93 7.86 -8.73
N ASN A 157 8.90 6.73 -8.02
CA ASN A 157 8.86 5.40 -8.61
C ASN A 157 7.80 4.51 -7.94
N PRO A 158 7.38 3.38 -8.54
CA PRO A 158 6.27 2.57 -8.00
C PRO A 158 6.68 1.64 -6.85
N GLU A 159 7.79 1.93 -6.18
CA GLU A 159 8.30 1.17 -5.04
C GLU A 159 7.54 1.54 -3.75
N THR A 160 7.13 0.52 -3.00
CA THR A 160 6.36 0.70 -1.76
C THR A 160 6.69 -0.39 -0.76
N ALA A 161 6.68 -0.04 0.53
CA ALA A 161 6.62 -0.96 1.65
C ALA A 161 5.44 -0.60 2.55
N PHE A 162 4.63 -1.57 2.96
CA PHE A 162 3.51 -1.33 3.88
C PHE A 162 3.25 -2.52 4.79
N VAL A 163 2.65 -2.24 5.95
CA VAL A 163 2.22 -3.27 6.89
C VAL A 163 0.74 -3.59 6.68
N GLN A 164 0.43 -4.88 6.66
CA GLN A 164 -0.90 -5.45 6.68
C GLN A 164 -1.03 -6.35 7.92
N VAL A 165 -2.13 -6.26 8.63
CA VAL A 165 -2.46 -7.12 9.77
C VAL A 165 -3.74 -7.88 9.43
N ALA A 166 -3.76 -9.18 9.71
CA ALA A 166 -4.93 -10.02 9.53
C ALA A 166 -5.03 -11.04 10.66
N LYS A 167 -6.23 -11.59 10.86
CA LYS A 167 -6.47 -12.61 11.87
C LYS A 167 -5.85 -13.94 11.46
N LEU A 168 -5.15 -14.59 12.38
CA LEU A 168 -4.58 -15.91 12.21
C LEU A 168 -5.70 -16.92 11.93
N PRO A 169 -5.60 -17.72 10.84
CA PRO A 169 -6.56 -18.78 10.59
C PRO A 169 -6.59 -19.78 11.75
N LYS A 170 -7.79 -20.18 12.18
CA LYS A 170 -7.96 -21.11 13.31
C LYS A 170 -7.17 -22.40 13.08
N GLY A 171 -6.41 -22.82 14.08
CA GLY A 171 -5.65 -24.08 14.05
C GLY A 171 -4.39 -24.05 13.16
N LYS A 172 -3.92 -22.86 12.74
CA LYS A 172 -2.67 -22.69 12.00
C LYS A 172 -1.63 -21.96 12.84
N GLY A 173 -0.36 -22.39 12.72
CA GLY A 173 0.79 -21.69 13.29
C GLY A 173 1.46 -20.77 12.27
N ALA A 174 2.44 -20.00 12.73
CA ALA A 174 3.18 -19.02 11.93
C ALA A 174 3.86 -19.61 10.66
N SER A 175 4.28 -20.87 10.72
CA SER A 175 5.06 -21.55 9.68
C SER A 175 4.22 -22.02 8.48
N ASP A 176 2.91 -22.16 8.68
CA ASP A 176 1.99 -22.94 7.82
C ASP A 176 0.80 -22.11 7.33
N LEU A 177 1.02 -20.82 7.06
CA LEU A 177 0.00 -19.96 6.47
C LEU A 177 -0.31 -20.42 5.03
N PRO A 178 -1.59 -20.72 4.70
CA PRO A 178 -1.96 -21.17 3.37
C PRO A 178 -1.86 -20.02 2.35
N LYS A 179 -1.65 -20.36 1.07
CA LYS A 179 -1.63 -19.37 -0.02
C LYS A 179 -2.88 -18.50 -0.05
N SER A 180 -4.06 -19.11 0.13
CA SER A 180 -5.35 -18.43 0.13
C SER A 180 -5.45 -17.33 1.19
N PHE A 181 -4.78 -17.50 2.34
CA PHE A 181 -4.75 -16.46 3.37
C PHE A 181 -4.12 -15.16 2.87
N PHE A 182 -2.99 -15.24 2.17
CA PHE A 182 -2.34 -14.06 1.58
C PHE A 182 -3.12 -13.50 0.41
N GLU A 183 -3.76 -14.36 -0.40
CA GLU A 183 -4.67 -13.94 -1.47
C GLU A 183 -5.79 -13.10 -0.92
N ASP A 184 -6.45 -13.53 0.16
CA ASP A 184 -7.56 -12.78 0.76
C ASP A 184 -7.08 -11.50 1.45
N ALA A 185 -6.01 -11.59 2.25
CA ALA A 185 -5.58 -10.48 3.11
C ALA A 185 -4.86 -9.35 2.34
N ILE A 186 -4.04 -9.69 1.34
CA ILE A 186 -3.22 -8.71 0.60
C ILE A 186 -3.79 -8.43 -0.79
N PHE A 187 -4.21 -9.49 -1.48
CA PHE A 187 -4.62 -9.46 -2.88
C PHE A 187 -6.14 -9.54 -3.08
N GLY A 188 -6.91 -9.46 -2.00
CA GLY A 188 -8.36 -9.43 -2.07
C GLY A 188 -8.85 -8.08 -2.57
N GLN A 189 -10.15 -7.99 -2.88
CA GLN A 189 -10.79 -6.73 -3.30
C GLN A 189 -10.67 -5.62 -2.24
N LYS A 190 -10.64 -6.01 -0.96
CA LYS A 190 -10.45 -5.12 0.19
C LYS A 190 -8.97 -4.91 0.55
N GLY A 191 -8.06 -5.70 -0.02
CA GLY A 191 -6.62 -5.56 0.19
C GLY A 191 -6.06 -4.31 -0.49
N LYS A 192 -4.80 -3.95 -0.18
CA LYS A 192 -4.17 -2.73 -0.70
C LYS A 192 -4.13 -2.66 -2.22
N PHE A 193 -3.92 -3.80 -2.88
CA PHE A 193 -3.88 -3.87 -4.35
C PHE A 193 -5.27 -4.04 -5.00
N GLY A 194 -6.33 -4.15 -4.20
CA GLY A 194 -7.72 -4.32 -4.64
C GLY A 194 -8.47 -3.01 -4.93
N ALA A 195 -7.84 -1.84 -4.69
CA ALA A 195 -8.49 -0.53 -4.75
C ALA A 195 -9.16 -0.19 -6.10
N TYR A 196 -8.68 -0.80 -7.20
CA TYR A 196 -9.21 -0.63 -8.56
C TYR A 196 -9.78 -1.93 -9.15
N GLY A 197 -9.97 -2.97 -8.32
CA GLY A 197 -10.29 -4.33 -8.71
C GLY A 197 -9.30 -5.33 -8.12
N ALA A 198 -9.79 -6.53 -7.80
CA ALA A 198 -8.95 -7.58 -7.22
C ALA A 198 -7.83 -7.99 -8.22
N PRO A 199 -6.56 -8.06 -7.76
CA PRO A 199 -5.47 -8.60 -8.55
C PRO A 199 -5.75 -9.97 -9.19
N SER A 200 -5.15 -10.20 -10.36
CA SER A 200 -5.17 -11.49 -11.06
C SER A 200 -3.79 -12.15 -11.06
N ASP A 201 -3.75 -13.40 -11.55
CA ASP A 201 -2.51 -14.17 -11.79
C ASP A 201 -1.62 -14.33 -10.56
N ILE A 202 -2.24 -14.37 -9.38
CA ILE A 202 -1.54 -14.37 -8.10
C ILE A 202 -0.79 -15.68 -7.91
N LYS A 203 0.54 -15.57 -7.79
CA LYS A 203 1.44 -16.68 -7.43
C LYS A 203 2.22 -16.27 -6.21
N ILE A 204 2.14 -17.07 -5.15
CA ILE A 204 2.87 -16.86 -3.91
C ILE A 204 3.73 -18.09 -3.69
N LYS A 205 5.02 -17.86 -3.43
CA LYS A 205 6.00 -18.91 -3.16
C LYS A 205 6.69 -18.59 -1.85
N LYS A 206 6.79 -19.57 -0.95
CA LYS A 206 7.65 -19.46 0.24
C LYS A 206 9.12 -19.42 -0.23
N THR A 207 9.93 -18.58 0.40
CA THR A 207 11.36 -18.47 0.12
C THR A 207 12.12 -19.28 1.16
N ASP A 208 13.17 -20.01 0.74
CA ASP A 208 13.94 -20.88 1.63
C ASP A 208 14.79 -20.11 2.65
N SER A 209 14.99 -18.80 2.43
CA SER A 209 15.63 -17.88 3.35
C SER A 209 14.63 -17.43 4.41
N GLY A 210 14.63 -18.09 5.57
CA GLY A 210 13.96 -17.58 6.76
C GLY A 210 14.58 -16.22 7.15
N SER A 211 13.74 -15.27 7.56
CA SER A 211 14.25 -14.02 8.11
C SER A 211 14.99 -14.30 9.42
N ALA A 212 16.09 -13.60 9.68
CA ALA A 212 16.85 -13.72 10.93
C ALA A 212 15.99 -13.42 12.18
N SER A 213 14.87 -12.70 12.01
CA SER A 213 13.92 -12.26 13.03
C SER A 213 12.78 -13.25 13.33
N GLY A 214 12.80 -14.46 12.76
CA GLY A 214 11.75 -15.46 12.98
C GLY A 214 10.49 -15.26 12.13
N SER A 215 10.50 -14.30 11.19
CA SER A 215 9.44 -14.16 10.19
C SER A 215 9.63 -15.11 9.00
N SER A 216 8.51 -15.57 8.43
CA SER A 216 8.48 -16.35 7.19
C SER A 216 8.46 -15.41 6.00
N LEU A 217 9.37 -15.63 5.03
CA LEU A 217 9.48 -14.83 3.82
C LEU A 217 8.81 -15.53 2.63
N TYR A 218 7.99 -14.77 1.90
CA TYR A 218 7.32 -15.22 0.68
C TYR A 218 7.60 -14.22 -0.45
N MET A 219 7.53 -14.71 -1.68
CA MET A 219 7.59 -13.91 -2.89
C MET A 219 6.27 -14.05 -3.64
N GLY A 220 5.59 -12.93 -3.86
CA GLY A 220 4.37 -12.80 -4.63
C GLY A 220 4.63 -12.23 -6.03
N SER A 221 3.97 -12.75 -7.04
CA SER A 221 3.81 -12.14 -8.36
C SER A 221 2.33 -12.07 -8.71
N PHE A 222 1.87 -10.93 -9.23
CA PHE A 222 0.46 -10.67 -9.48
C PHE A 222 0.30 -9.53 -10.49
N THR A 223 -0.89 -9.41 -11.06
CA THR A 223 -1.27 -8.30 -11.92
C THR A 223 -2.34 -7.48 -11.22
N THR A 224 -2.19 -6.15 -11.16
CA THR A 224 -3.17 -5.24 -10.53
C THR A 224 -3.56 -4.12 -11.48
N LEU A 225 -4.72 -3.50 -11.25
CA LEU A 225 -5.20 -2.37 -12.04
C LEU A 225 -4.69 -1.05 -11.47
N THR A 226 -4.24 -0.18 -12.37
CA THR A 226 -3.88 1.21 -12.07
C THR A 226 -5.13 2.11 -12.05
N PRO A 227 -5.04 3.37 -11.57
CA PRO A 227 -6.18 4.28 -11.61
C PRO A 227 -6.75 4.52 -13.01
N ALA A 228 -5.94 4.32 -14.05
CA ALA A 228 -6.36 4.42 -15.45
C ALA A 228 -6.91 3.09 -16.02
N MET A 229 -7.25 2.12 -15.16
CA MET A 229 -7.72 0.79 -15.53
C MET A 229 -6.76 0.01 -16.44
N ARG A 230 -5.46 0.34 -16.38
CA ARG A 230 -4.40 -0.42 -17.06
C ARG A 230 -3.84 -1.47 -16.13
N GLU A 231 -3.59 -2.65 -16.67
CA GLU A 231 -2.88 -3.73 -15.97
C GLU A 231 -1.43 -3.34 -15.68
N SER A 232 -0.96 -3.78 -14.51
CA SER A 232 0.40 -3.59 -14.04
C SER A 232 0.86 -4.89 -13.39
N GLU A 233 1.81 -5.57 -14.03
CA GLU A 233 2.50 -6.70 -13.43
C GLU A 233 3.40 -6.23 -12.29
N ARG A 234 3.29 -6.90 -11.15
CA ARG A 234 4.02 -6.58 -9.93
C ARG A 234 4.62 -7.80 -9.28
N GLN A 235 5.69 -7.55 -8.55
CA GLN A 235 6.33 -8.53 -7.68
C GLN A 235 6.59 -7.89 -6.33
N ALA A 236 6.42 -8.68 -5.27
CA ALA A 236 6.62 -8.24 -3.90
C ALA A 236 7.20 -9.35 -3.03
N PHE A 237 8.01 -8.96 -2.06
CA PHE A 237 8.31 -9.79 -0.90
C PHE A 237 7.26 -9.55 0.18
N ILE A 238 6.89 -10.62 0.87
CA ILE A 238 5.95 -10.62 1.99
C ILE A 238 6.66 -11.29 3.16
N SER A 239 6.99 -10.52 4.18
CA SER A 239 7.56 -11.02 5.43
C SER A 239 6.45 -11.12 6.46
N ALA A 240 6.18 -12.31 6.99
CA ALA A 240 5.05 -12.57 7.89
C ALA A 240 5.52 -13.08 9.26
N SER A 241 4.99 -12.49 10.33
CA SER A 241 5.22 -12.91 11.71
C SER A 241 3.90 -12.98 12.48
N VAL A 242 3.83 -13.81 13.52
CA VAL A 242 2.62 -14.02 14.31
C VAL A 242 2.84 -13.59 15.75
N VAL A 243 1.93 -12.78 16.27
CA VAL A 243 1.85 -12.39 17.68
C VAL A 243 0.38 -12.43 18.10
N GLY A 244 0.06 -13.18 19.16
CA GLY A 244 -1.32 -13.44 19.56
C GLY A 244 -2.10 -14.14 18.44
N ASP A 245 -3.33 -13.71 18.21
CA ASP A 245 -4.17 -14.11 17.05
C ASP A 245 -3.91 -13.29 15.78
N GLY A 246 -2.83 -12.49 15.73
CA GLY A 246 -2.51 -11.60 14.63
C GLY A 246 -1.37 -12.11 13.76
N VAL A 247 -1.57 -12.06 12.45
CA VAL A 247 -0.52 -12.19 11.44
C VAL A 247 -0.16 -10.80 10.94
N PHE A 248 1.06 -10.38 11.22
CA PHE A 248 1.64 -9.12 10.79
C PHE A 248 2.47 -9.38 9.54
N MET A 249 2.22 -8.62 8.49
CA MET A 249 2.84 -8.81 7.18
C MET A 249 3.45 -7.50 6.70
N LEU A 250 4.75 -7.47 6.46
CA LEU A 250 5.39 -6.42 5.67
C LEU A 250 5.38 -6.84 4.20
N VAL A 251 4.75 -6.03 3.36
CA VAL A 251 4.73 -6.20 1.91
C VAL A 251 5.57 -5.11 1.28
N THR A 252 6.64 -5.50 0.59
CA THR A 252 7.52 -4.57 -0.13
C THR A 252 7.72 -5.02 -1.57
N GLY A 253 7.58 -4.11 -2.53
CA GLY A 253 7.57 -4.50 -3.94
C GLY A 253 7.59 -3.35 -4.92
N SER A 254 7.54 -3.71 -6.20
CA SER A 254 7.53 -2.80 -7.34
C SER A 254 6.87 -3.45 -8.56
N THR A 255 6.91 -2.78 -9.70
CA THR A 255 6.56 -3.37 -11.00
C THR A 255 7.55 -4.47 -11.37
N ALA A 256 7.11 -5.50 -12.09
CA ALA A 256 7.93 -6.65 -12.44
C ALA A 256 9.25 -6.26 -13.16
N THR A 257 9.21 -5.24 -14.02
CA THR A 257 10.39 -4.74 -14.75
C THR A 257 11.45 -4.13 -13.82
N ARG A 258 11.03 -3.41 -12.77
CA ARG A 258 11.93 -2.76 -11.82
C ARG A 258 12.38 -3.70 -10.72
N PHE A 259 11.49 -4.61 -10.29
CA PHE A 259 11.74 -5.57 -9.22
C PHE A 259 13.05 -6.34 -9.44
N ARG A 260 13.31 -6.83 -10.65
CA ARG A 260 14.56 -7.57 -10.96
C ARG A 260 15.84 -6.78 -10.70
N LYS A 261 15.79 -5.44 -10.85
CA LYS A 261 16.94 -4.56 -10.60
C LYS A 261 17.10 -4.23 -9.12
N LEU A 262 15.97 -4.15 -8.41
CA LEU A 262 15.88 -3.75 -7.01
C LEU A 262 15.73 -4.93 -6.05
N GLU A 263 15.77 -6.18 -6.55
CA GLU A 263 15.43 -7.37 -5.78
C GLU A 263 16.21 -7.45 -4.48
N LYS A 264 17.52 -7.15 -4.53
CA LYS A 264 18.39 -7.18 -3.35
C LYS A 264 17.97 -6.15 -2.30
N ASP A 265 17.59 -4.95 -2.70
CA ASP A 265 17.21 -3.88 -1.77
C ASP A 265 15.81 -4.12 -1.21
N LEU A 266 14.87 -4.55 -2.05
CA LEU A 266 13.53 -4.96 -1.62
C LEU A 266 13.57 -6.16 -0.66
N ARG A 267 14.47 -7.12 -0.93
CA ARG A 267 14.68 -8.27 -0.05
C ARG A 267 15.21 -7.85 1.32
N LYS A 268 16.19 -6.94 1.37
CA LYS A 268 16.70 -6.39 2.65
C LYS A 268 15.60 -5.73 3.47
N VAL A 269 14.71 -4.96 2.83
CA VAL A 269 13.54 -4.37 3.50
C VAL A 269 12.66 -5.48 4.09
N ALA A 270 12.36 -6.53 3.32
CA ALA A 270 11.53 -7.64 3.81
C ALA A 270 12.19 -8.44 4.96
N GLU A 271 13.50 -8.69 4.88
CA GLU A 271 14.29 -9.41 5.90
C GLU A 271 14.53 -8.57 7.17
N SER A 272 14.44 -7.24 7.08
CA SER A 272 14.53 -6.36 8.26
C SER A 272 13.27 -6.38 9.13
N PHE A 273 12.17 -6.97 8.64
CA PHE A 273 10.91 -7.00 9.35
C PHE A 273 11.00 -7.83 10.63
N SER A 274 10.61 -7.23 11.75
CA SER A 274 10.56 -7.88 13.05
C SER A 274 9.28 -7.48 13.77
N VAL A 275 8.67 -8.46 14.43
CA VAL A 275 7.45 -8.25 15.22
C VAL A 275 7.62 -8.99 16.53
N VAL A 276 7.56 -8.25 17.63
CA VAL A 276 7.78 -8.78 18.98
C VAL A 276 6.59 -8.41 19.84
N ALA A 277 6.05 -9.36 20.60
CA ALA A 277 5.01 -9.08 21.58
C ALA A 277 5.53 -8.07 22.62
N ALA A 278 4.74 -7.03 22.92
CA ALA A 278 5.16 -6.09 23.95
C ALA A 278 5.24 -6.80 25.32
N PRO A 279 6.21 -6.45 26.18
CA PRO A 279 6.31 -7.03 27.52
C PRO A 279 5.00 -6.84 28.29
N LYS A 280 4.53 -7.91 28.96
CA LYS A 280 3.41 -7.79 29.89
C LYS A 280 3.89 -7.05 31.12
N THR A 281 3.57 -5.77 31.25
CA THR A 281 3.84 -5.00 32.46
C THR A 281 2.66 -5.16 33.42
N GLU A 282 2.86 -5.75 34.59
CA GLU A 282 1.87 -5.79 35.68
C GLU A 282 1.80 -4.46 36.46
N LEU A 283 1.97 -3.32 35.79
CA LEU A 283 1.77 -2.03 36.44
C LEU A 283 0.28 -1.90 36.75
N ARG A 284 -0.05 -2.01 38.05
CA ARG A 284 -1.40 -1.76 38.57
C ARG A 284 -1.88 -0.44 38.01
N SER A 285 -2.95 -0.46 37.19
CA SER A 285 -3.72 0.74 36.93
C SER A 285 -4.30 1.18 38.28
N SER A 286 -3.79 2.29 38.83
CA SER A 286 -4.46 2.95 39.94
C SER A 286 -5.74 3.58 39.40
N SER A 287 -6.81 2.79 39.42
CA SER A 287 -8.19 3.25 39.25
C SER A 287 -8.78 3.58 40.61
#